data_AF-A0A2E4P407-F1
#
_entry.id   AF-A0A2E4P407-F1
#
_cell.length_a   1.000
_cell.length_b   1.000
_cell.length_c   1.000
_cell.angle_alpha   90.00
_cell.angle_beta   90.00
_cell.angle_gamma   90.00
#
_symmetry.space_group_name_H-M   'P 1'
#
loop_
_entity.id
_entity.type
_entity.pdbx_description
1 polymer ?
#
loop_
_entity_poly.entity_id
_entity_poly.type
_entity_poly.pdbx_seq_one_letter_code
_entity_poly.pdbx_strand_id
1 'polypeptide(L)'
;MKNLKHFLISGLLLFSITNLFSQDIGIELDRNEGIIEGVFIKKDNIVFELDSSNSNIKNIYVFSYDSLSERFFYDPIYDFRPRRWLELHSGVRLYINSYSSVDYAKNYSDNSFAGIVGSVTKVDDVEIEYYKRIGNNRIIGIVGKIKSVNDIPISYHKNYSENQRGGYMGKISSIDGINFDFHNKHTYSDLGNYIGKLKEINGIKFEYNQNYSGNINKGSVGKISKIGNIKIEYFKNYSSNSASGIVGKFKSITGADKRVIIY
;
A
#
# COMPACT_ATOMS: atom_id res chain seq x y z
N MET A 1 -4.39 59.78 -40.61
CA MET A 1 -3.08 59.13 -40.39
C MET A 1 -2.84 58.99 -38.90
N LYS A 2 -2.57 57.76 -38.44
CA LYS A 2 -2.06 57.35 -37.10
C LYS A 2 -3.03 57.51 -35.92
N ASN A 3 -3.20 56.56 -35.00
CA ASN A 3 -2.98 55.11 -34.93
C ASN A 3 -3.71 54.69 -33.63
N LEU A 4 -4.77 53.90 -33.76
CA LEU A 4 -5.49 53.30 -32.63
C LEU A 4 -4.60 52.17 -32.07
N LYS A 5 -3.94 52.38 -30.91
CA LYS A 5 -3.22 51.30 -30.23
C LYS A 5 -4.21 50.50 -29.38
N HIS A 6 -4.65 49.35 -29.90
CA HIS A 6 -5.25 48.29 -29.12
C HIS A 6 -4.21 47.76 -28.12
N PHE A 7 -4.48 47.94 -26.82
CA PHE A 7 -3.84 47.18 -25.77
C PHE A 7 -4.64 45.89 -25.58
N LEU A 8 -4.25 44.85 -26.32
CA LEU A 8 -4.63 43.47 -26.03
C LEU A 8 -3.80 43.04 -24.82
N ILE A 9 -4.39 43.14 -23.63
CA ILE A 9 -3.86 42.49 -22.44
C ILE A 9 -4.13 41.00 -22.59
N SER A 10 -3.14 40.29 -23.12
CA SER A 10 -3.06 38.84 -23.12
C SER A 10 -2.95 38.38 -21.67
N GLY A 11 -4.08 38.14 -21.01
CA GLY A 11 -4.16 37.40 -19.77
C GLY A 11 -3.77 35.94 -20.03
N LEU A 12 -2.47 35.69 -20.15
CA LEU A 12 -1.92 34.33 -20.14
C LEU A 12 -2.12 33.79 -18.72
N LEU A 13 -3.24 33.10 -18.52
CA LEU A 13 -3.42 32.16 -17.42
C LEU A 13 -2.29 31.14 -17.52
N LEU A 14 -1.20 31.42 -16.80
CA LEU A 14 -0.24 30.42 -16.36
C LEU A 14 -1.00 29.49 -15.41
N PHE A 15 -1.80 28.59 -15.97
CA PHE A 15 -1.99 27.28 -15.37
C PHE A 15 -0.62 26.61 -15.45
N SER A 16 0.26 26.95 -14.52
CA SER A 16 1.30 26.04 -14.10
C SER A 16 0.57 24.81 -13.58
N ILE A 17 0.39 23.83 -14.46
CA ILE A 17 0.17 22.43 -14.12
C ILE A 17 1.45 22.00 -13.40
N THR A 18 1.63 22.47 -12.17
CA THR A 18 2.35 21.67 -11.20
C THR A 18 1.45 20.47 -11.02
N ASN A 19 1.79 19.35 -11.66
CA ASN A 19 1.43 18.06 -11.14
C ASN A 19 1.98 18.02 -9.71
N LEU A 20 1.21 18.58 -8.78
CA LEU A 20 1.31 18.39 -7.35
C LEU A 20 0.95 16.93 -7.18
N PHE A 21 1.94 16.06 -7.37
CA PHE A 21 1.80 14.67 -6.94
C PHE A 21 1.59 14.74 -5.43
N SER A 22 0.32 14.62 -5.00
CA SER A 22 0.01 14.30 -3.61
C SER A 22 0.72 12.99 -3.29
N GLN A 23 1.45 12.97 -2.18
CA GLN A 23 2.01 11.72 -1.68
C GLN A 23 0.84 10.92 -1.11
N ASP A 24 0.35 9.97 -1.90
CA ASP A 24 -0.75 9.09 -1.53
C ASP A 24 -0.27 7.68 -1.16
N ILE A 25 1.06 7.44 -1.19
CA ILE A 25 1.70 6.16 -0.88
C ILE A 25 2.73 6.36 0.26
N GLY A 26 2.59 5.60 1.32
CA GLY A 26 3.48 5.59 2.47
C GLY A 26 4.00 4.17 2.72
N ILE A 27 5.26 4.04 3.08
CA ILE A 27 5.91 2.74 3.31
C ILE A 27 6.58 2.76 4.67
N GLU A 28 6.11 1.88 5.56
CA GLU A 28 6.78 1.61 6.83
C GLU A 28 7.84 0.54 6.60
N LEU A 29 9.10 0.89 6.86
CA LEU A 29 10.24 0.04 6.55
C LEU A 29 11.02 -0.27 7.84
N ASP A 30 11.14 -1.56 8.18
CA ASP A 30 12.20 -1.98 9.09
C ASP A 30 13.53 -1.85 8.35
N ARG A 31 14.30 -0.82 8.71
CA ARG A 31 15.58 -0.50 8.07
C ARG A 31 16.66 -1.53 8.41
N ASN A 32 16.56 -2.19 9.56
CA ASN A 32 17.53 -3.19 9.99
C ASN A 32 17.32 -4.50 9.25
N GLU A 33 16.08 -4.98 9.19
CA GLU A 33 15.72 -6.20 8.48
C GLU A 33 15.56 -5.98 6.98
N GLY A 34 15.34 -4.73 6.55
CA GLY A 34 15.15 -4.37 5.15
C GLY A 34 13.85 -4.92 4.57
N ILE A 35 12.80 -4.95 5.39
CA ILE A 35 11.50 -5.53 5.09
C ILE A 35 10.46 -4.41 5.22
N ILE A 36 9.51 -4.35 4.28
CA ILE A 36 8.32 -3.49 4.42
C ILE A 36 7.49 -4.08 5.55
N GLU A 37 7.07 -3.29 6.53
CA GLU A 37 6.17 -3.73 7.60
C GLU A 37 4.72 -3.34 7.29
N GLY A 38 4.54 -2.19 6.65
CA GLY A 38 3.24 -1.65 6.28
C GLY A 38 3.28 -0.86 4.98
N VAL A 39 2.16 -0.91 4.24
CA VAL A 39 1.92 -0.02 3.10
C VAL A 39 0.67 0.80 3.40
N PHE A 40 0.79 2.13 3.32
CA PHE A 40 -0.28 3.06 3.56
C PHE A 40 -0.72 3.69 2.23
N ILE A 41 -2.02 3.68 1.97
CA ILE A 41 -2.63 4.32 0.81
C ILE A 41 -3.63 5.35 1.29
N LYS A 42 -3.42 6.62 0.97
CA LYS A 42 -4.36 7.70 1.26
C LYS A 42 -5.29 7.92 0.07
N LYS A 43 -6.59 8.02 0.35
CA LYS A 43 -7.63 8.45 -0.59
C LYS A 43 -8.62 9.32 0.15
N ASP A 44 -8.64 10.60 -0.20
CA ASP A 44 -9.42 11.61 0.49
C ASP A 44 -9.20 11.53 2.01
N ASN A 45 -10.28 11.51 2.78
CA ASN A 45 -10.31 11.37 4.22
C ASN A 45 -10.12 9.92 4.73
N ILE A 46 -9.68 8.98 3.89
CA ILE A 46 -9.49 7.57 4.23
C ILE A 46 -8.03 7.15 4.02
N VAL A 47 -7.46 6.42 4.97
CA VAL A 47 -6.14 5.78 4.83
C VAL A 47 -6.29 4.27 5.01
N PHE A 48 -5.81 3.51 4.03
CA PHE A 48 -5.74 2.05 4.09
C PHE A 48 -4.33 1.64 4.51
N GLU A 49 -4.20 0.83 5.55
CA GLU A 49 -2.95 0.17 5.93
C GLU A 49 -3.03 -1.30 5.53
N LEU A 50 -2.04 -1.72 4.75
CA LEU A 50 -1.89 -3.08 4.29
C LEU A 50 -0.80 -3.79 5.08
N ASP A 51 -1.07 -5.03 5.49
CA ASP A 51 -0.05 -5.93 6.04
C ASP A 51 0.96 -6.29 4.94
N SER A 52 2.25 -6.14 5.22
CA SER A 52 3.30 -6.38 4.25
C SER A 52 3.48 -7.83 3.82
N SER A 53 3.08 -8.80 4.65
CA SER A 53 3.28 -10.22 4.36
C SER A 53 2.34 -10.69 3.24
N ASN A 54 1.11 -10.19 3.25
CA ASN A 54 0.04 -10.64 2.35
C ASN A 54 -0.59 -9.53 1.50
N SER A 55 -0.21 -8.27 1.73
CA SER A 55 -0.86 -7.11 1.09
C SER A 55 -2.39 -7.21 1.17
N ASN A 56 -2.87 -7.63 2.33
CA ASN A 56 -4.28 -7.57 2.71
C ASN A 56 -4.50 -6.29 3.51
N ILE A 57 -5.70 -5.73 3.43
CA ILE A 57 -6.08 -4.62 4.32
C ILE A 57 -6.02 -5.13 5.76
N LYS A 58 -5.32 -4.40 6.61
CA LYS A 58 -5.20 -4.66 8.04
C LYS A 58 -6.02 -3.65 8.82
N ASN A 59 -5.84 -2.37 8.51
CA ASN A 59 -6.56 -1.26 9.14
C ASN A 59 -7.10 -0.31 8.06
N ILE A 60 -8.26 0.30 8.35
CA ILE A 60 -8.85 1.40 7.59
C ILE A 60 -9.08 2.53 8.57
N TYR A 61 -8.53 3.70 8.27
CA TYR A 61 -8.65 4.90 9.09
C TYR A 61 -9.56 5.89 8.38
N VAL A 62 -10.72 6.19 8.95
CA VAL A 62 -11.66 7.17 8.41
C VAL A 62 -11.63 8.42 9.27
N PHE A 63 -11.34 9.55 8.62
CA PHE A 63 -11.22 10.84 9.26
C PHE A 63 -12.43 11.72 8.92
N SER A 64 -12.76 12.65 9.81
CA SER A 64 -13.84 13.62 9.56
C SER A 64 -13.47 14.63 8.47
N TYR A 65 -12.18 14.85 8.22
CA TYR A 65 -11.67 15.81 7.25
C TYR A 65 -10.41 15.27 6.57
N ASP A 66 -10.24 15.61 5.29
CA ASP A 66 -9.05 15.27 4.50
C ASP A 66 -7.74 15.81 5.11
N SER A 67 -7.79 16.99 5.74
CA SER A 67 -6.61 17.56 6.40
C SER A 67 -6.14 16.74 7.62
N LEU A 68 -7.02 15.98 8.27
CA LEU A 68 -6.65 15.09 9.35
C LEU A 68 -6.06 13.78 8.84
N SER A 69 -6.62 13.23 7.74
CA SER A 69 -6.04 12.05 7.08
C SER A 69 -4.66 12.38 6.53
N GLU A 70 -4.46 13.58 5.98
CA GLU A 70 -3.17 14.06 5.51
C GLU A 70 -2.15 14.14 6.65
N ARG A 71 -2.50 14.76 7.78
CA ARG A 71 -1.59 14.82 8.95
C ARG A 71 -1.21 13.44 9.47
N PHE A 72 -2.19 12.55 9.65
CA PHE A 72 -1.92 11.18 10.04
C PHE A 72 -1.06 10.45 9.00
N PHE A 73 -1.28 10.71 7.72
CA PHE A 73 -0.52 10.06 6.66
C PHE A 73 0.94 10.49 6.66
N TYR A 74 1.25 11.78 6.77
CA TYR A 74 2.65 12.24 6.82
C TYR A 74 3.39 11.79 8.07
N ASP A 75 2.65 11.62 9.17
CA ASP A 75 3.22 11.22 10.45
C ASP A 75 2.23 10.28 11.17
N PRO A 76 2.28 8.96 10.89
CA PRO A 76 1.38 7.97 11.47
C PRO A 76 1.70 7.69 12.95
N ILE A 77 2.02 8.74 13.71
CA ILE A 77 2.09 8.74 15.17
C ILE A 77 0.69 8.62 15.76
N TYR A 78 0.64 8.00 16.94
CA TYR A 78 -0.56 7.66 17.71
C TYR A 78 -1.56 8.81 17.90
N ASP A 79 -1.12 10.06 17.91
CA ASP A 79 -1.93 11.21 18.30
C ASP A 79 -3.00 11.62 17.28
N PHE A 80 -2.77 11.33 15.99
CA PHE A 80 -3.73 11.65 14.93
C PHE A 80 -4.64 10.49 14.57
N ARG A 81 -4.34 9.27 15.03
CA ARG A 81 -5.16 8.09 14.74
C ARG A 81 -6.56 8.22 15.36
N PRO A 82 -7.64 7.91 14.63
CA PRO A 82 -8.97 7.88 15.22
C PRO A 82 -9.04 6.93 16.42
N ARG A 83 -9.74 7.35 17.48
CA ARG A 83 -9.62 6.72 18.81
C ARG A 83 -10.51 5.50 18.99
N ARG A 84 -11.62 5.39 18.26
CA ARG A 84 -12.50 4.23 18.33
C ARG A 84 -12.20 3.31 17.16
N TRP A 85 -12.53 2.04 17.32
CA TRP A 85 -12.45 1.08 16.24
C TRP A 85 -13.56 0.03 16.34
N LEU A 86 -13.91 -0.53 15.19
CA LEU A 86 -14.81 -1.66 15.03
C LEU A 86 -14.06 -2.74 14.25
N GLU A 87 -14.30 -4.00 14.59
CA GLU A 87 -13.82 -5.12 13.78
C GLU A 87 -14.79 -5.32 12.60
N LEU A 88 -14.24 -5.28 11.39
CA LEU A 88 -14.90 -5.69 10.16
C LEU A 88 -14.70 -7.20 9.94
N HIS A 89 -15.08 -7.70 8.77
CA HIS A 89 -14.81 -9.10 8.44
C HIS A 89 -13.30 -9.43 8.40
N SER A 90 -12.95 -10.67 8.77
CA SER A 90 -11.58 -11.20 8.71
C SER A 90 -10.53 -10.40 9.49
N GLY A 91 -10.91 -9.79 10.61
CA GLY A 91 -9.99 -9.10 11.53
C GLY A 91 -9.52 -7.73 11.04
N VAL A 92 -10.08 -7.19 9.97
CA VAL A 92 -9.79 -5.82 9.51
C VAL A 92 -10.37 -4.84 10.53
N ARG A 93 -9.59 -3.84 10.96
CA ARG A 93 -10.08 -2.82 11.90
C ARG A 93 -10.45 -1.54 11.17
N LEU A 94 -11.67 -1.06 11.41
CA LEU A 94 -12.12 0.26 10.98
C LEU A 94 -11.96 1.23 12.15
N TYR A 95 -11.03 2.18 12.03
CA TYR A 95 -10.83 3.26 12.99
C TYR A 95 -11.64 4.49 12.59
N ILE A 96 -12.38 5.05 13.55
CA ILE A 96 -13.22 6.24 13.38
C ILE A 96 -13.26 7.04 14.69
N ASN A 97 -13.44 8.35 14.63
CA ASN A 97 -13.41 9.20 15.84
C ASN A 97 -14.65 8.99 16.74
N SER A 98 -15.80 8.92 16.11
CA SER A 98 -17.10 8.74 16.74
C SER A 98 -18.03 8.11 15.73
N TYR A 99 -19.01 7.35 16.23
CA TYR A 99 -20.11 6.89 15.42
C TYR A 99 -21.39 6.79 16.26
N SER A 100 -22.54 6.88 15.60
CA SER A 100 -23.87 6.82 16.23
C SER A 100 -24.67 5.57 15.85
N SER A 101 -24.36 5.00 14.69
CA SER A 101 -25.10 3.90 14.09
C SER A 101 -24.16 2.90 13.43
N VAL A 102 -24.54 1.62 13.46
CA VAL A 102 -23.79 0.53 12.83
C VAL A 102 -24.80 -0.45 12.23
N ASP A 103 -24.68 -0.71 10.93
CA ASP A 103 -25.43 -1.77 10.27
C ASP A 103 -24.55 -3.00 10.07
N TYR A 104 -25.20 -4.16 10.16
CA TYR A 104 -24.57 -5.46 10.02
C TYR A 104 -25.20 -6.24 8.87
N ALA A 105 -24.39 -7.05 8.21
CA ALA A 105 -24.83 -8.03 7.24
C ALA A 105 -25.77 -9.05 7.90
N LYS A 106 -27.07 -8.93 7.60
CA LYS A 106 -28.11 -9.84 8.09
C LYS A 106 -28.02 -11.21 7.40
N ASN A 107 -28.64 -12.21 8.02
CA ASN A 107 -28.74 -13.58 7.51
C ASN A 107 -29.67 -13.68 6.29
N TYR A 108 -29.19 -13.16 5.17
CA TYR A 108 -29.73 -13.37 3.83
C TYR A 108 -28.85 -14.38 3.10
N SER A 109 -29.44 -15.15 2.17
CA SER A 109 -28.74 -16.23 1.44
C SER A 109 -27.35 -15.80 0.96
N ASP A 110 -27.25 -14.65 0.31
CA ASP A 110 -26.01 -14.11 -0.23
C ASP A 110 -24.92 -13.88 0.81
N ASN A 111 -25.27 -13.30 1.96
CA ASN A 111 -24.33 -12.98 3.03
C ASN A 111 -23.87 -14.25 3.74
N SER A 112 -24.78 -15.20 3.93
CA SER A 112 -24.51 -16.50 4.53
C SER A 112 -23.58 -17.32 3.63
N PHE A 113 -23.80 -17.32 2.32
CA PHE A 113 -22.87 -17.95 1.38
C PHE A 113 -21.51 -17.24 1.32
N ALA A 114 -21.47 -15.93 1.50
CA ALA A 114 -20.24 -15.15 1.56
C ALA A 114 -19.51 -15.26 2.92
N GLY A 115 -20.12 -15.87 3.94
CA GLY A 115 -19.55 -15.97 5.28
C GLY A 115 -19.45 -14.63 6.02
N ILE A 116 -20.14 -13.58 5.56
CA ILE A 116 -20.06 -12.23 6.13
C ILE A 116 -21.21 -11.90 7.08
N VAL A 117 -22.08 -12.86 7.43
CA VAL A 117 -23.18 -12.61 8.37
C VAL A 117 -22.63 -12.13 9.70
N GLY A 118 -23.18 -11.02 10.19
CA GLY A 118 -22.70 -10.36 11.41
C GLY A 118 -21.51 -9.42 11.19
N SER A 119 -20.93 -9.33 9.99
CA SER A 119 -19.93 -8.32 9.67
C SER A 119 -20.58 -6.94 9.52
N VAL A 120 -19.86 -5.89 9.95
CA VAL A 120 -20.28 -4.49 9.77
C VAL A 120 -20.34 -4.15 8.28
N THR A 121 -21.45 -3.60 7.81
CA THR A 121 -21.65 -3.14 6.41
C THR A 121 -21.77 -1.63 6.30
N LYS A 122 -22.09 -0.94 7.40
CA LYS A 122 -22.18 0.51 7.44
C LYS A 122 -21.90 1.04 8.84
N VAL A 123 -21.22 2.17 8.95
CA VAL A 123 -21.01 2.92 10.19
C VAL A 123 -21.29 4.38 9.90
N ASP A 124 -22.42 4.91 10.37
CA ASP A 124 -22.97 6.20 9.94
C ASP A 124 -22.95 6.33 8.41
N ASP A 125 -22.15 7.25 7.85
CA ASP A 125 -22.02 7.46 6.40
C ASP A 125 -20.90 6.63 5.74
N VAL A 126 -20.24 5.75 6.50
CA VAL A 126 -19.17 4.88 5.99
C VAL A 126 -19.76 3.55 5.53
N GLU A 127 -19.88 3.34 4.22
CA GLU A 127 -20.37 2.11 3.61
C GLU A 127 -19.21 1.16 3.32
N ILE A 128 -19.38 -0.12 3.69
CA ILE A 128 -18.40 -1.19 3.44
C ILE A 128 -19.08 -2.30 2.65
N GLU A 129 -18.57 -2.55 1.45
CA GLU A 129 -18.96 -3.72 0.66
C GLU A 129 -17.94 -4.84 0.76
N TYR A 130 -18.42 -6.08 0.63
CA TYR A 130 -17.57 -7.26 0.62
C TYR A 130 -17.78 -8.09 -0.64
N TYR A 131 -16.73 -8.80 -1.06
CA TYR A 131 -16.82 -9.79 -2.11
C TYR A 131 -17.68 -10.98 -1.67
N LYS A 132 -18.87 -11.07 -2.27
CA LYS A 132 -19.77 -12.22 -2.10
C LYS A 132 -19.19 -13.49 -2.74
N ARG A 133 -19.73 -14.65 -2.35
CA ARG A 133 -19.42 -15.95 -2.97
C ARG A 133 -20.12 -16.10 -4.33
N ILE A 134 -19.68 -15.32 -5.30
CA ILE A 134 -20.19 -15.32 -6.68
C ILE A 134 -19.04 -15.65 -7.63
N GLY A 135 -19.34 -16.43 -8.68
CA GLY A 135 -18.38 -16.79 -9.73
C GLY A 135 -17.10 -17.40 -9.16
N ASN A 136 -15.96 -16.87 -9.58
CA ASN A 136 -14.64 -17.39 -9.22
C ASN A 136 -14.10 -16.85 -7.87
N ASN A 137 -14.85 -16.03 -7.14
CA ASN A 137 -14.37 -15.38 -5.90
C ASN A 137 -13.85 -16.38 -4.85
N ARG A 138 -14.49 -17.55 -4.74
CA ARG A 138 -14.06 -18.62 -3.82
C ARG A 138 -12.71 -19.21 -4.24
N ILE A 139 -12.51 -19.42 -5.54
CA ILE A 139 -11.30 -20.03 -6.09
C ILE A 139 -10.11 -19.08 -5.94
N ILE A 140 -10.33 -17.77 -6.15
CA ILE A 140 -9.29 -16.74 -6.00
C ILE A 140 -9.03 -16.35 -4.54
N GLY A 141 -9.82 -16.86 -3.58
CA GLY A 141 -9.63 -16.64 -2.16
C GLY A 141 -9.99 -15.23 -1.66
N ILE A 142 -10.96 -14.56 -2.31
CA ILE A 142 -11.35 -13.18 -1.94
C ILE A 142 -12.74 -13.07 -1.33
N VAL A 143 -13.47 -14.18 -1.17
CA VAL A 143 -14.78 -14.16 -0.50
C VAL A 143 -14.64 -13.56 0.90
N GLY A 144 -15.51 -12.62 1.24
CA GLY A 144 -15.48 -11.89 2.51
C GLY A 144 -14.44 -10.77 2.58
N LYS A 145 -13.54 -10.64 1.60
CA LYS A 145 -12.64 -9.48 1.54
C LYS A 145 -13.39 -8.21 1.15
N ILE A 146 -12.89 -7.06 1.59
CA ILE A 146 -13.49 -5.76 1.33
C ILE A 146 -13.42 -5.45 -0.17
N LYS A 147 -14.56 -5.14 -0.75
CA LYS A 147 -14.72 -4.78 -2.16
C LYS A 147 -14.66 -3.26 -2.37
N SER A 148 -15.21 -2.49 -1.44
CA SER A 148 -15.13 -1.04 -1.45
C SER A 148 -15.39 -0.45 -0.06
N VAL A 149 -14.93 0.78 0.14
CA VAL A 149 -15.26 1.63 1.28
C VAL A 149 -15.63 3.01 0.74
N ASN A 150 -16.84 3.51 0.98
CA ASN A 150 -17.32 4.80 0.43
C ASN A 150 -17.02 4.97 -1.05
N ASP A 151 -17.45 4.00 -1.86
CA ASP A 151 -17.21 3.95 -3.31
C ASP A 151 -15.75 3.83 -3.77
N ILE A 152 -14.76 3.87 -2.88
CA ILE A 152 -13.35 3.59 -3.20
C ILE A 152 -13.22 2.10 -3.53
N PRO A 153 -13.01 1.72 -4.80
CA PRO A 153 -13.01 0.32 -5.18
C PRO A 153 -11.68 -0.34 -4.83
N ILE A 154 -11.74 -1.57 -4.33
CA ILE A 154 -10.60 -2.41 -4.03
C ILE A 154 -10.69 -3.68 -4.87
N SER A 155 -9.62 -3.99 -5.60
CA SER A 155 -9.52 -5.20 -6.41
C SER A 155 -8.36 -6.08 -5.95
N TYR A 156 -8.44 -7.36 -6.31
CA TYR A 156 -7.48 -8.38 -5.92
C TYR A 156 -6.98 -9.17 -7.13
N HIS A 157 -5.73 -9.65 -7.03
CA HIS A 157 -5.10 -10.50 -8.03
C HIS A 157 -5.87 -11.81 -8.19
N LYS A 158 -6.30 -12.09 -9.44
CA LYS A 158 -7.13 -13.25 -9.79
C LYS A 158 -6.33 -14.56 -9.79
N ASN A 159 -7.02 -15.69 -9.91
CA ASN A 159 -6.41 -16.99 -10.11
C ASN A 159 -5.91 -17.16 -11.56
N TYR A 160 -4.74 -16.61 -11.83
CA TYR A 160 -3.91 -17.00 -12.96
C TYR A 160 -2.75 -17.88 -12.46
N SER A 161 -2.29 -18.80 -13.31
CA SER A 161 -1.22 -19.75 -12.96
C SER A 161 0.07 -19.03 -12.50
N GLU A 162 0.35 -17.87 -13.08
CA GLU A 162 1.42 -16.97 -12.64
C GLU A 162 1.22 -16.45 -11.20
N ASN A 163 0.02 -15.98 -10.86
CA ASN A 163 -0.28 -15.43 -9.53
C ASN A 163 -0.23 -16.51 -8.45
N GLN A 164 -0.66 -17.73 -8.79
CA GLN A 164 -0.51 -18.90 -7.92
C GLN A 164 0.97 -19.24 -7.70
N ARG A 165 1.75 -19.33 -8.78
CA ARG A 165 3.19 -19.66 -8.71
C ARG A 165 3.99 -18.61 -7.95
N GLY A 166 3.65 -17.34 -8.13
CA GLY A 166 4.28 -16.21 -7.44
C GLY A 166 3.76 -15.98 -6.03
N GLY A 167 2.74 -16.71 -5.57
CA GLY A 167 2.21 -16.58 -4.20
C GLY A 167 1.51 -15.25 -3.93
N TYR A 168 0.97 -14.60 -4.97
CA TYR A 168 0.26 -13.33 -4.84
C TYR A 168 -1.20 -13.37 -5.32
N MET A 169 -1.73 -14.57 -5.61
CA MET A 169 -3.17 -14.77 -5.79
C MET A 169 -3.94 -14.28 -4.55
N GLY A 170 -4.99 -13.50 -4.78
CA GLY A 170 -5.83 -12.95 -3.73
C GLY A 170 -5.22 -11.77 -2.97
N LYS A 171 -3.98 -11.34 -3.26
CA LYS A 171 -3.42 -10.07 -2.75
C LYS A 171 -4.08 -8.88 -3.44
N ILE A 172 -4.04 -7.69 -2.83
CA ILE A 172 -4.56 -6.47 -3.46
C ILE A 172 -3.87 -6.23 -4.80
N SER A 173 -4.66 -5.98 -5.84
CA SER A 173 -4.18 -5.55 -7.16
C SER A 173 -4.39 -4.06 -7.38
N SER A 174 -5.43 -3.46 -6.79
CA SER A 174 -5.62 -2.02 -6.84
C SER A 174 -6.51 -1.49 -5.72
N ILE A 175 -6.28 -0.21 -5.37
CA ILE A 175 -7.18 0.61 -4.54
C ILE A 175 -7.37 1.92 -5.29
N ASP A 176 -8.59 2.19 -5.76
CA ASP A 176 -8.94 3.42 -6.50
C ASP A 176 -7.89 3.84 -7.55
N GLY A 177 -7.64 2.91 -8.49
CA GLY A 177 -6.70 3.10 -9.60
C GLY A 177 -5.21 3.03 -9.23
N ILE A 178 -4.84 3.03 -7.94
CA ILE A 178 -3.46 2.75 -7.50
C ILE A 178 -3.20 1.26 -7.64
N ASN A 179 -2.38 0.88 -8.62
CA ASN A 179 -2.10 -0.51 -8.95
C ASN A 179 -0.91 -1.09 -8.17
N PHE A 180 -0.98 -2.38 -7.88
CA PHE A 180 0.01 -3.14 -7.13
C PHE A 180 0.50 -4.34 -7.93
N ASP A 181 1.81 -4.42 -8.13
CA ASP A 181 2.46 -5.55 -8.76
C ASP A 181 3.39 -6.28 -7.79
N PHE A 182 3.52 -7.58 -7.99
CA PHE A 182 4.35 -8.46 -7.17
C PHE A 182 5.34 -9.23 -8.03
N HIS A 183 6.45 -9.65 -7.42
CA HIS A 183 7.42 -10.49 -8.07
C HIS A 183 6.89 -11.92 -8.26
N ASN A 184 6.83 -12.37 -9.50
CA ASN A 184 6.50 -13.76 -9.82
C ASN A 184 7.66 -14.70 -9.51
N LYS A 185 7.38 -16.01 -9.44
CA LYS A 185 8.36 -17.07 -9.24
C LYS A 185 9.13 -17.37 -10.53
N HIS A 186 10.42 -17.03 -10.53
CA HIS A 186 11.41 -17.42 -11.51
C HIS A 186 12.78 -17.57 -10.83
N THR A 187 13.78 -18.13 -11.52
CA THR A 187 15.09 -18.47 -10.92
C THR A 187 15.72 -17.31 -10.13
N TYR A 188 15.74 -16.09 -10.69
CA TYR A 188 16.31 -14.93 -10.00
C TYR A 188 15.52 -14.49 -8.74
N SER A 189 14.19 -14.54 -8.76
CA SER A 189 13.37 -14.16 -7.59
C SER A 189 13.44 -15.18 -6.48
N ASP A 190 13.62 -16.45 -6.83
CA ASP A 190 13.87 -17.54 -5.90
C ASP A 190 15.23 -17.37 -5.21
N LEU A 191 16.30 -17.25 -6.01
CA LEU A 191 17.67 -17.06 -5.51
C LEU A 191 17.85 -15.76 -4.71
N GLY A 192 17.10 -14.71 -5.08
CA GLY A 192 17.11 -13.44 -4.38
C GLY A 192 16.15 -13.35 -3.20
N ASN A 193 15.37 -14.40 -2.91
CA ASN A 193 14.37 -14.44 -1.84
C ASN A 193 13.37 -13.27 -1.90
N TYR A 194 12.82 -13.01 -3.08
CA TYR A 194 11.83 -11.94 -3.28
C TYR A 194 10.57 -12.37 -4.05
N ILE A 195 10.30 -13.67 -4.20
CA ILE A 195 9.02 -14.17 -4.74
C ILE A 195 7.85 -13.63 -3.89
N GLY A 196 6.80 -13.16 -4.55
CA GLY A 196 5.56 -12.69 -3.91
C GLY A 196 5.71 -11.37 -3.15
N LYS A 197 6.91 -10.79 -3.11
CA LYS A 197 7.16 -9.46 -2.55
C LYS A 197 6.71 -8.37 -3.51
N LEU A 198 6.41 -7.20 -2.95
CA LEU A 198 5.98 -6.03 -3.70
C LEU A 198 7.05 -5.62 -4.72
N LYS A 199 6.65 -5.46 -5.97
CA LYS A 199 7.51 -5.07 -7.09
C LYS A 199 7.28 -3.62 -7.48
N GLU A 200 6.01 -3.19 -7.53
CA GLU A 200 5.65 -1.85 -7.98
C GLU A 200 4.34 -1.40 -7.34
N ILE A 201 4.25 -0.12 -6.98
CA ILE A 201 2.99 0.56 -6.69
C ILE A 201 2.91 1.79 -7.58
N ASN A 202 1.94 1.83 -8.49
CA ASN A 202 1.66 3.00 -9.33
C ASN A 202 2.93 3.64 -9.97
N GLY A 203 3.79 2.83 -10.58
CA GLY A 203 5.05 3.30 -11.19
C GLY A 203 6.22 3.54 -10.23
N ILE A 204 6.05 3.28 -8.93
CA ILE A 204 7.12 3.32 -7.92
C ILE A 204 7.66 1.91 -7.76
N LYS A 205 8.90 1.70 -8.23
CA LYS A 205 9.55 0.37 -8.22
C LYS A 205 10.21 0.07 -6.90
N PHE A 206 10.09 -1.18 -6.47
CA PHE A 206 10.72 -1.74 -5.29
C PHE A 206 11.79 -2.73 -5.75
N GLU A 207 13.04 -2.48 -5.38
CA GLU A 207 14.17 -3.36 -5.72
C GLU A 207 14.73 -4.00 -4.45
N TYR A 208 15.20 -5.25 -4.60
CA TYR A 208 15.75 -6.06 -3.53
C TYR A 208 17.20 -6.42 -3.83
N ASN A 209 18.03 -6.48 -2.79
CA ASN A 209 19.40 -6.95 -2.89
C ASN A 209 19.42 -8.40 -3.39
N GLN A 210 20.03 -8.59 -4.55
CA GLN A 210 20.20 -9.91 -5.14
C GLN A 210 21.46 -10.58 -4.60
N ASN A 211 21.48 -11.90 -4.73
CA ASN A 211 22.69 -12.68 -4.53
C ASN A 211 23.61 -12.48 -5.74
N TYR A 212 24.72 -11.75 -5.57
CA TYR A 212 25.75 -11.58 -6.61
C TYR A 212 26.88 -12.60 -6.42
N SER A 213 27.57 -12.91 -7.52
CA SER A 213 28.81 -13.68 -7.50
C SER A 213 29.81 -13.07 -6.51
N GLY A 214 30.44 -13.93 -5.69
CA GLY A 214 31.42 -13.51 -4.67
C GLY A 214 30.85 -13.19 -3.28
N ASN A 215 29.57 -13.48 -2.99
CA ASN A 215 28.97 -13.31 -1.66
C ASN A 215 29.04 -11.87 -1.09
N ILE A 216 29.16 -10.85 -1.95
CA ILE A 216 29.35 -9.45 -1.54
C ILE A 216 28.13 -8.93 -0.75
N ASN A 217 26.93 -9.37 -1.12
CA ASN A 217 25.67 -9.01 -0.45
C ASN A 217 25.26 -10.04 0.62
N LYS A 218 26.17 -10.91 1.07
CA LYS A 218 25.87 -11.84 2.17
C LYS A 218 25.33 -11.03 3.36
N GLY A 219 24.24 -11.51 3.96
CA GLY A 219 23.55 -10.82 5.06
C GLY A 219 22.53 -9.75 4.66
N SER A 220 22.50 -9.32 3.40
CA SER A 220 21.49 -8.38 2.89
C SER A 220 20.66 -8.90 1.71
N VAL A 221 20.91 -10.12 1.22
CA VAL A 221 20.10 -10.74 0.15
C VAL A 221 18.62 -10.78 0.55
N GLY A 222 17.74 -10.34 -0.35
CA GLY A 222 16.30 -10.27 -0.14
C GLY A 222 15.80 -9.05 0.64
N LYS A 223 16.70 -8.22 1.17
CA LYS A 223 16.37 -6.91 1.78
C LYS A 223 16.10 -5.87 0.70
N ILE A 224 15.20 -4.92 0.95
CA ILE A 224 14.96 -3.79 0.04
C ILE A 224 16.22 -2.96 -0.10
N SER A 225 16.61 -2.70 -1.35
CA SER A 225 17.73 -1.84 -1.72
C SER A 225 17.28 -0.50 -2.31
N LYS A 226 16.05 -0.42 -2.82
CA LYS A 226 15.53 0.81 -3.44
C LYS A 226 14.01 0.86 -3.48
N ILE A 227 13.46 2.06 -3.29
CA ILE A 227 12.04 2.38 -3.47
C ILE A 227 11.97 3.67 -4.29
N GLY A 228 11.52 3.58 -5.55
CA GLY A 228 11.53 4.72 -6.46
C GLY A 228 12.93 5.32 -6.62
N ASN A 229 13.11 6.59 -6.26
CA ASN A 229 14.40 7.28 -6.26
C ASN A 229 15.17 7.20 -4.92
N ILE A 230 14.65 6.49 -3.93
CA ILE A 230 15.24 6.34 -2.60
C ILE A 230 16.07 5.07 -2.56
N LYS A 231 17.35 5.17 -2.19
CA LYS A 231 18.29 4.06 -2.08
C LYS A 231 18.53 3.70 -0.62
N ILE A 232 18.56 2.41 -0.31
CA ILE A 232 18.82 1.85 1.00
C ILE A 232 20.05 0.95 0.90
N GLU A 233 21.09 1.27 1.67
CA GLU A 233 22.35 0.54 1.70
C GLU A 233 22.53 -0.24 2.99
N TYR A 234 23.21 -1.38 2.88
CA TYR A 234 23.64 -2.22 4.00
C TYR A 234 25.15 -2.45 3.91
N PHE A 235 25.78 -2.77 5.03
CA PHE A 235 27.20 -3.12 5.04
C PHE A 235 27.44 -4.42 4.27
N LYS A 236 28.26 -4.32 3.22
CA LYS A 236 28.68 -5.44 2.38
C LYS A 236 29.62 -6.39 3.13
N ASN A 237 29.71 -7.62 2.67
CA ASN A 237 30.61 -8.66 3.18
C ASN A 237 32.07 -8.42 2.74
N TYR A 238 32.72 -7.46 3.37
CA TYR A 238 34.17 -7.24 3.30
C TYR A 238 34.83 -7.72 4.59
N SER A 239 36.10 -8.12 4.53
CA SER A 239 36.86 -8.67 5.67
C SER A 239 36.71 -7.81 6.95
N SER A 240 36.85 -6.49 6.84
CA SER A 240 36.69 -5.56 7.96
C SER A 240 35.28 -5.54 8.55
N ASN A 241 34.25 -5.54 7.71
CA ASN A 241 32.85 -5.55 8.15
C ASN A 241 32.48 -6.89 8.79
N SER A 242 33.01 -7.99 8.26
CA SER A 242 32.81 -9.34 8.78
C SER A 242 33.48 -9.50 10.14
N ALA A 243 34.72 -9.04 10.30
CA ALA A 243 35.42 -9.00 11.58
C ALA A 243 34.68 -8.13 12.62
N SER A 244 33.99 -7.07 12.16
CA SER A 244 33.21 -6.17 13.01
C SER A 244 31.79 -6.66 13.31
N GLY A 245 31.33 -7.77 12.71
CA GLY A 245 29.97 -8.29 12.91
C GLY A 245 28.86 -7.35 12.43
N ILE A 246 29.12 -6.52 11.41
CA ILE A 246 28.15 -5.54 10.88
C ILE A 246 27.59 -5.88 9.50
N VAL A 247 28.05 -6.97 8.88
CA VAL A 247 27.57 -7.42 7.57
C VAL A 247 26.05 -7.56 7.55
N GLY A 248 25.40 -6.96 6.55
CA GLY A 248 23.94 -6.98 6.40
C GLY A 248 23.17 -6.00 7.28
N LYS A 249 23.84 -5.28 8.20
CA LYS A 249 23.20 -4.21 8.99
C LYS A 249 22.97 -2.97 8.13
N PHE A 250 21.95 -2.20 8.50
CA PHE A 250 21.64 -0.91 7.88
C PHE A 250 22.86 0.00 7.87
N LYS A 251 23.08 0.69 6.75
CA LYS A 251 24.17 1.65 6.59
C LYS A 251 23.63 3.05 6.35
N SER A 252 22.76 3.22 5.36
CA SER A 252 22.25 4.55 5.00
C SER A 252 21.01 4.48 4.13
N ILE A 253 20.20 5.53 4.20
CA ILE A 253 19.13 5.83 3.25
C ILE A 253 19.45 7.16 2.57
N THR A 254 19.35 7.23 1.24
CA THR A 254 19.70 8.42 0.45
C THR A 254 18.72 8.63 -0.68
N GLY A 255 18.62 9.87 -1.16
CA GLY A 255 17.65 10.25 -2.20
C GLY A 255 16.27 10.56 -1.62
N ALA A 256 15.35 10.94 -2.51
CA ALA A 256 13.97 11.26 -2.20
C ALA A 256 13.10 10.96 -3.43
N ASP A 257 11.86 10.53 -3.20
CA ASP A 257 10.86 10.36 -4.25
C ASP A 257 9.59 11.10 -3.85
N LYS A 258 9.19 12.10 -4.64
CA LYS A 258 8.03 12.96 -4.31
C LYS A 258 6.70 12.22 -4.33
N ARG A 259 6.67 10.96 -4.76
CA ARG A 259 5.45 10.14 -4.86
C ARG A 259 5.23 9.23 -3.66
N VAL A 260 6.24 9.03 -2.81
CA VAL A 260 6.18 8.10 -1.67
C VAL A 260 6.86 8.66 -0.43
N ILE A 261 6.28 8.36 0.73
CA ILE A 261 6.85 8.65 2.05
C ILE A 261 7.44 7.35 2.61
N ILE A 262 8.61 7.43 3.24
CA ILE A 262 9.21 6.32 3.99
C ILE A 262 9.15 6.69 5.47
N TYR A 263 8.53 5.86 6.28
CA TYR A 263 8.55 5.94 7.75
C TYR A 263 9.78 5.19 8.27
#